data_AF-A0A7Y3PAZ9-F1
#
_entry.id   AF-A0A7Y3PAZ9-F1
#
_cell.length_a   1.000
_cell.length_b   1.000
_cell.length_c   1.000
_cell.angle_alpha   90.00
_cell.angle_beta   90.00
_cell.angle_gamma   90.00
#
_symmetry.space_group_name_H-M   'P 1'
#
loop_
_entity.id
_entity.type
_entity.pdbx_description
1 polymer ?
#
loop_
_entity_poly.entity_id
_entity_poly.type
_entity_poly.pdbx_seq_one_letter_code
_entity_poly.pdbx_strand_id
1 'polypeptide(L)'
;MNAERLNKLSQMIQAELNSTNEVGLLQAITATLQNLVNQPQAPNLQQTLGAQTTQLLAALDNVPSDSLTPTWREILKDIGGDELLGKQLKQQIENIFSRNKITFALALQEMRLIHQRVQEFKNGIDQAALAFKQLRIETEELEPGECEFGILIPRDAVDNKFGRFSDELEEFNFILGTFSEIVLGSKADIEIRTLSSSELLIFLKISSHVAVCLAAAVERVRAPDQSGHHSGAKRPPFRSKAATVPDKAATLV
;
A
#
# COMPACT_ATOMS: atom_id res chain seq x y z
N MET A 1 3.03 -11.08 12.44
CA MET A 1 2.70 -11.05 10.99
C MET A 1 1.86 -12.28 10.63
N ASN A 2 0.67 -12.09 10.05
CA ASN A 2 -0.18 -13.18 9.55
C ASN A 2 0.40 -13.74 8.22
N ALA A 3 0.53 -15.06 8.11
CA ALA A 3 1.16 -15.72 6.97
C ALA A 3 0.34 -15.63 5.67
N GLU A 4 -0.99 -15.72 5.75
CA GLU A 4 -1.90 -15.61 4.60
C GLU A 4 -1.87 -14.21 4.00
N ARG A 5 -1.76 -13.19 4.86
CA ARG A 5 -1.55 -11.80 4.43
C ARG A 5 -0.21 -11.63 3.76
N LEU A 6 0.88 -12.07 4.40
CA LEU A 6 2.20 -11.97 3.79
C LEU A 6 2.21 -12.69 2.42
N ASN A 7 1.53 -13.83 2.29
CA ASN A 7 1.36 -14.51 1.01
C ASN A 7 0.61 -13.64 -0.01
N LYS A 8 -0.54 -13.05 0.37
CA LYS A 8 -1.31 -12.16 -0.50
C LYS A 8 -0.48 -10.95 -0.97
N LEU A 9 0.25 -10.31 -0.06
CA LEU A 9 1.15 -9.22 -0.38
C LEU A 9 2.26 -9.67 -1.33
N SER A 10 2.88 -10.82 -1.05
CA SER A 10 3.94 -11.38 -1.89
C SER A 10 3.46 -11.63 -3.32
N GLN A 11 2.26 -12.20 -3.48
CA GLN A 11 1.66 -12.42 -4.80
C GLN A 11 1.34 -11.11 -5.53
N MET A 12 0.82 -10.12 -4.82
CA MET A 12 0.53 -8.80 -5.40
C MET A 12 1.82 -8.10 -5.86
N ILE A 13 2.87 -8.08 -5.04
CA ILE A 13 4.17 -7.50 -5.38
C ILE A 13 4.82 -8.28 -6.54
N GLN A 14 4.76 -9.61 -6.51
CA GLN A 14 5.25 -10.45 -7.60
C GLN A 14 4.55 -10.11 -8.92
N ALA A 15 3.23 -9.97 -8.90
CA ALA A 15 2.44 -9.60 -10.07
C ALA A 15 2.82 -8.20 -10.58
N GLU A 16 2.97 -7.23 -9.67
CA GLU A 16 3.43 -5.87 -9.98
C GLU A 16 4.80 -5.89 -10.68
N LEU A 17 5.84 -6.42 -10.02
CA LEU A 17 7.21 -6.49 -10.54
C LEU A 17 7.32 -7.20 -11.90
N ASN A 18 6.51 -8.24 -12.11
CA ASN A 18 6.48 -8.95 -13.38
C ASN A 18 5.76 -8.15 -14.48
N SER A 19 4.68 -7.43 -14.13
CA SER A 19 3.91 -6.63 -15.08
C SER A 19 4.61 -5.35 -15.52
N THR A 20 5.34 -4.70 -14.61
CA THR A 20 6.08 -3.45 -14.86
C THR A 20 7.47 -3.70 -15.48
N ASN A 21 7.99 -4.92 -15.37
CA ASN A 21 9.34 -5.30 -15.81
C ASN A 21 10.44 -4.36 -15.26
N GLU A 22 10.27 -3.89 -14.02
CA GLU A 22 11.17 -2.93 -13.37
C GLU A 22 12.63 -3.40 -13.33
N VAL A 23 12.85 -4.67 -12.97
CA VAL A 23 14.19 -5.27 -12.92
C VAL A 23 14.86 -5.23 -14.29
N GLY A 24 14.14 -5.60 -15.35
CA GLY A 24 14.67 -5.57 -16.72
C GLY A 24 15.00 -4.15 -17.19
N LEU A 25 14.16 -3.17 -16.85
CA LEU A 25 14.41 -1.76 -17.17
C LEU A 25 15.61 -1.18 -16.40
N LEU A 26 15.74 -1.48 -15.11
CA LEU A 26 16.89 -1.10 -14.28
C LEU A 26 18.19 -1.72 -14.81
N GLN A 27 18.16 -2.98 -15.22
CA GLN A 27 19.29 -3.65 -15.85
C GLN A 27 19.69 -2.97 -17.17
N ALA A 28 18.70 -2.64 -18.01
CA ALA A 28 18.93 -1.96 -19.29
C ALA A 28 19.54 -0.57 -19.11
N ILE A 29 19.02 0.23 -18.16
CA ILE A 29 19.58 1.55 -17.80
C ILE A 29 21.02 1.40 -17.30
N THR A 30 21.29 0.42 -16.43
CA THR A 30 22.63 0.15 -15.91
C THR A 30 23.62 -0.19 -17.03
N ALA A 31 23.21 -1.01 -17.99
CA ALA A 31 24.01 -1.34 -19.16
C ALA A 31 24.27 -0.11 -20.05
N THR A 32 23.25 0.71 -20.31
CA THR A 32 23.39 1.95 -21.09
C THR A 32 24.32 2.95 -20.41
N LEU A 33 24.20 3.13 -19.08
CA LEU A 33 25.11 3.98 -18.29
C LEU A 33 26.54 3.47 -18.34
N GLN A 34 26.77 2.16 -18.24
CA GLN A 34 28.11 1.59 -18.39
C GLN A 34 28.72 1.88 -19.76
N ASN A 35 27.92 1.82 -20.82
CA ASN A 35 28.38 2.18 -22.17
C ASN A 35 28.67 3.68 -22.30
N LEU A 36 27.86 4.55 -21.69
CA LEU A 36 28.10 6.00 -21.66
C LEU A 36 29.37 6.38 -20.89
N VAL A 37 29.67 5.69 -19.79
CA VAL A 37 30.94 5.86 -19.06
C VAL A 37 32.13 5.53 -19.96
N ASN A 38 32.00 4.49 -20.79
CA ASN A 38 33.07 4.07 -21.70
C ASN A 38 33.15 4.93 -22.99
N GLN A 39 32.02 5.50 -23.43
CA GLN A 39 31.89 6.28 -24.68
C GLN A 39 31.00 7.53 -24.48
N PRO A 40 31.47 8.58 -23.78
CA PRO A 40 30.62 9.73 -23.41
C PRO A 40 30.08 10.55 -24.58
N GLN A 41 30.76 10.48 -25.74
CA GLN A 41 30.46 11.27 -26.93
C GLN A 41 29.40 10.63 -27.86
N ALA A 42 28.88 9.44 -27.53
CA ALA A 42 27.94 8.71 -28.38
C ALA A 42 26.49 9.23 -28.20
N PRO A 43 25.92 10.02 -29.14
CA PRO A 43 24.63 10.69 -28.93
C PRO A 43 23.45 9.72 -28.87
N ASN A 44 23.55 8.60 -29.57
CA ASN A 44 22.55 7.52 -29.57
C ASN A 44 22.38 6.92 -28.16
N LEU A 45 23.47 6.70 -27.41
CA LEU A 45 23.40 6.16 -26.05
C LEU A 45 22.67 7.11 -25.09
N GLN A 46 22.84 8.42 -25.26
CA GLN A 46 22.16 9.42 -24.44
C GLN A 46 20.64 9.43 -24.72
N GLN A 47 20.25 9.32 -25.99
CA GLN A 47 18.84 9.20 -26.37
C GLN A 47 18.22 7.90 -25.83
N THR A 48 18.93 6.78 -25.93
CA THR A 48 18.49 5.49 -25.38
C THR A 48 18.31 5.57 -23.86
N LEU A 49 19.26 6.18 -23.13
CA LEU A 49 19.14 6.37 -21.68
C LEU A 49 17.90 7.19 -21.32
N GLY A 50 17.66 8.29 -22.03
CA GLY A 50 16.49 9.14 -21.80
C GLY A 50 15.16 8.40 -22.04
N ALA A 51 15.08 7.62 -23.11
CA ALA A 51 13.91 6.81 -23.42
C ALA A 51 13.66 5.71 -22.36
N GLN A 52 14.70 4.96 -21.99
CA GLN A 52 14.61 3.91 -20.96
C GLN A 52 14.23 4.47 -19.59
N THR A 53 14.81 5.61 -19.21
CA THR A 53 14.47 6.28 -17.94
C THR A 53 13.01 6.73 -17.95
N THR A 54 12.54 7.36 -19.03
CA THR A 54 11.13 7.76 -19.17
C THR A 54 10.20 6.56 -19.07
N GLN A 55 10.56 5.44 -19.72
CA GLN A 55 9.80 4.20 -19.66
C GLN A 55 9.75 3.63 -18.23
N LEU A 56 10.86 3.60 -17.51
CA LEU A 56 10.90 3.14 -16.12
C LEU A 56 10.07 4.04 -15.19
N LEU A 57 10.21 5.36 -15.29
CA LEU A 57 9.46 6.29 -14.46
C LEU A 57 7.94 6.19 -14.72
N ALA A 58 7.53 5.95 -15.97
CA ALA A 58 6.14 5.70 -16.31
C ALA A 58 5.64 4.33 -15.81
N ALA A 59 6.49 3.29 -15.82
CA ALA A 59 6.14 1.98 -15.28
C ALA A 59 5.96 2.01 -13.75
N LEU A 60 6.65 2.92 -13.06
CA LEU A 60 6.52 3.15 -11.62
C LEU A 60 5.37 4.10 -11.24
N ASP A 61 4.66 4.68 -12.22
CA ASP A 61 3.53 5.57 -11.96
C ASP A 61 2.23 4.79 -11.79
N ASN A 62 1.52 5.04 -10.67
CA ASN A 62 0.21 4.46 -10.35
C ASN A 62 0.25 2.93 -10.21
N VAL A 63 1.33 2.39 -9.67
CA VAL A 63 1.43 0.97 -9.37
C VAL A 63 0.56 0.59 -8.17
N PRO A 64 0.09 -0.67 -8.07
CA PRO A 64 -0.73 -1.14 -6.95
C PRO A 64 -0.12 -0.84 -5.57
N SER A 65 1.20 -0.98 -5.42
CA SER A 65 1.92 -0.71 -4.17
C SER A 65 1.74 0.72 -3.63
N ASP A 66 1.50 1.71 -4.49
CA ASP A 66 1.25 3.10 -4.05
C ASP A 66 -0.09 3.26 -3.32
N SER A 67 -1.03 2.36 -3.58
CA SER A 67 -2.40 2.38 -3.03
C SER A 67 -2.59 1.46 -1.82
N LEU A 68 -1.50 0.90 -1.29
CA LEU A 68 -1.55 0.05 -0.11
C LEU A 68 -2.06 0.79 1.12
N THR A 69 -2.88 0.09 1.89
CA THR A 69 -3.31 0.56 3.21
C THR A 69 -2.10 0.70 4.14
N PRO A 70 -2.17 1.54 5.19
CA PRO A 70 -1.12 1.66 6.20
C PRO A 70 -0.63 0.32 6.73
N THR A 71 -1.54 -0.61 7.02
CA THR A 71 -1.16 -1.95 7.50
C THR A 71 -0.40 -2.77 6.47
N TRP A 72 -0.84 -2.78 5.21
CA TRP A 72 -0.08 -3.46 4.15
C TRP A 72 1.29 -2.81 3.94
N ARG A 73 1.39 -1.49 4.14
CA ARG A 73 2.65 -0.75 4.06
C ARG A 73 3.58 -1.08 5.23
N GLU A 74 3.07 -1.29 6.44
CA GLU A 74 3.87 -1.79 7.58
C GLU A 74 4.46 -3.16 7.27
N ILE A 75 3.66 -4.11 6.76
CA ILE A 75 4.16 -5.42 6.33
C ILE A 75 5.22 -5.27 5.22
N LEU A 76 4.97 -4.41 4.23
CA LEU A 76 5.93 -4.12 3.14
C LEU A 76 7.25 -3.56 3.68
N LYS A 77 7.18 -2.68 4.67
CA LYS A 77 8.35 -2.10 5.34
C LYS A 77 9.12 -3.15 6.13
N ASP A 78 8.42 -4.02 6.86
CA ASP A 78 9.03 -5.10 7.65
C ASP A 78 9.81 -6.09 6.78
N ILE A 79 9.34 -6.35 5.56
CA ILE A 79 10.06 -7.20 4.58
C ILE A 79 11.09 -6.42 3.74
N GLY A 80 11.32 -5.14 4.04
CA GLY A 80 12.33 -4.29 3.40
C GLY A 80 11.98 -3.76 2.01
N GLY A 81 10.70 -3.76 1.63
CA GLY A 81 10.23 -3.39 0.29
C GLY A 81 9.76 -1.94 0.11
N ASP A 82 9.58 -1.16 1.19
CA ASP A 82 8.97 0.19 1.14
C ASP A 82 9.69 1.17 0.20
N GLU A 83 11.02 1.05 0.11
CA GLU A 83 11.86 1.89 -0.77
C GLU A 83 12.07 1.31 -2.17
N LEU A 84 11.62 0.08 -2.42
CA LEU A 84 11.99 -0.70 -3.62
C LEU A 84 10.87 -0.78 -4.65
N LEU A 85 9.75 -0.09 -4.43
CA LEU A 85 8.56 -0.12 -5.28
C LEU A 85 7.99 1.29 -5.51
N GLY A 86 7.19 1.42 -6.58
CA GLY A 86 6.35 2.59 -6.86
C GLY A 86 7.02 3.95 -6.74
N LYS A 87 6.29 4.90 -6.12
CA LYS A 87 6.73 6.31 -6.00
C LYS A 87 8.05 6.48 -5.26
N GLN A 88 8.34 5.64 -4.26
CA GLN A 88 9.58 5.76 -3.49
C GLN A 88 10.79 5.38 -4.33
N LEU A 89 10.70 4.28 -5.09
CA LEU A 89 11.73 3.89 -6.04
C LEU A 89 11.89 4.95 -7.15
N LYS A 90 10.77 5.45 -7.68
CA LYS A 90 10.75 6.53 -8.67
C LYS A 90 11.52 7.77 -8.18
N GLN A 91 11.19 8.25 -6.99
CA GLN A 91 11.83 9.43 -6.39
C GLN A 91 13.33 9.22 -6.18
N GLN A 92 13.76 8.03 -5.77
CA GLN A 92 15.19 7.71 -5.64
C GLN A 92 15.93 7.80 -6.97
N ILE A 93 15.35 7.25 -8.04
CA ILE A 93 15.95 7.29 -9.39
C ILE A 93 16.04 8.73 -9.90
N GLU A 94 14.98 9.51 -9.76
CA GLU A 94 14.98 10.94 -10.13
C GLU A 94 16.02 11.74 -9.33
N ASN A 95 16.19 11.42 -8.04
CA ASN A 95 17.22 12.03 -7.19
C ASN A 95 18.64 11.65 -7.65
N ILE A 96 18.87 10.42 -8.11
CA ILE A 96 20.17 10.02 -8.68
C ILE A 96 20.47 10.84 -9.93
N PHE A 97 19.55 10.90 -10.90
CA PHE A 97 19.80 11.63 -12.15
C PHE A 97 19.90 13.14 -11.96
N SER A 98 19.12 13.71 -11.04
CA SER A 98 19.16 15.15 -10.77
C SER A 98 20.45 15.61 -10.09
N ARG A 99 21.04 14.78 -9.22
CA ARG A 99 22.32 15.05 -8.55
C ARG A 99 23.53 14.77 -9.44
N ASN A 100 23.43 13.81 -10.36
CA ASN A 100 24.55 13.31 -11.16
C ASN A 100 24.56 13.82 -12.62
N LYS A 101 24.08 15.05 -12.87
CA LYS A 101 23.97 15.61 -14.25
C LYS A 101 25.30 15.69 -15.02
N ILE A 102 26.44 15.63 -14.34
CA ILE A 102 27.78 15.82 -14.93
C ILE A 102 28.54 14.49 -15.06
N THR A 103 28.29 13.51 -14.17
CA THR A 103 29.17 12.34 -14.01
C THR A 103 28.40 11.02 -14.07
N PHE A 104 28.38 10.38 -15.25
CA PHE A 104 27.72 9.08 -15.44
C PHE A 104 28.28 7.95 -14.57
N ALA A 105 29.55 8.02 -14.17
CA ALA A 105 30.17 7.00 -13.33
C ALA A 105 29.53 6.88 -11.94
N LEU A 106 29.17 8.02 -11.33
CA LEU A 106 28.52 8.02 -10.02
C LEU A 106 27.06 7.56 -10.13
N ALA A 107 26.33 8.05 -11.14
CA ALA A 107 24.98 7.56 -11.44
C ALA A 107 24.94 6.04 -11.67
N LEU A 108 25.91 5.50 -12.43
CA LEU A 108 26.04 4.07 -12.67
C LEU A 108 26.22 3.28 -11.37
N GLN A 109 27.07 3.75 -10.47
CA GLN A 109 27.29 3.09 -9.18
C GLN A 109 26.01 3.06 -8.34
N GLU A 110 25.30 4.19 -8.23
CA GLU A 110 24.05 4.27 -7.47
C GLU A 110 22.95 3.40 -8.10
N MET A 111 22.80 3.43 -9.43
CA MET A 111 21.81 2.62 -10.15
C MET A 111 22.09 1.10 -10.03
N ARG A 112 23.36 0.68 -9.99
CA ARG A 112 23.73 -0.72 -9.73
C ARG A 112 23.26 -1.20 -8.37
N LEU A 113 23.42 -0.37 -7.34
CA LEU A 113 22.96 -0.70 -5.98
C LEU A 113 21.45 -0.84 -5.92
N ILE A 114 20.70 0.08 -6.55
CA ILE A 114 19.24 -0.04 -6.65
C ILE A 114 18.84 -1.30 -7.41
N HIS A 115 19.42 -1.53 -8.60
CA HIS A 115 19.13 -2.71 -9.39
C HIS A 115 19.37 -4.00 -8.61
N GLN A 116 20.50 -4.10 -7.90
CA GLN A 116 20.81 -5.26 -7.06
C GLN A 116 19.77 -5.45 -5.94
N ARG A 117 19.42 -4.38 -5.19
CA ARG A 117 18.42 -4.46 -4.11
C ARG A 117 17.05 -4.89 -4.64
N VAL A 118 16.58 -4.31 -5.75
CA VAL A 118 15.29 -4.68 -6.36
C VAL A 118 15.32 -6.12 -6.86
N GLN A 119 16.42 -6.57 -7.47
CA GLN A 119 16.59 -7.95 -7.93
C GLN A 119 16.59 -8.96 -6.77
N GLU A 120 17.33 -8.67 -5.69
CA GLU A 120 17.36 -9.50 -4.48
C GLU A 120 15.98 -9.57 -3.82
N PHE A 121 15.31 -8.43 -3.70
CA PHE A 121 13.94 -8.36 -3.17
C PHE A 121 12.96 -9.17 -4.02
N LYS A 122 12.98 -9.01 -5.35
CA LYS A 122 12.17 -9.82 -6.26
C LYS A 122 12.41 -11.31 -6.07
N ASN A 123 13.67 -11.72 -5.98
CA ASN A 123 14.02 -13.13 -5.76
C ASN A 123 13.47 -13.64 -4.42
N GLY A 124 13.54 -12.82 -3.36
CA GLY A 124 12.96 -13.13 -2.05
C GLY A 124 11.44 -13.30 -2.11
N ILE A 125 10.74 -12.39 -2.79
CA ILE A 125 9.28 -12.46 -3.01
C ILE A 125 8.90 -13.72 -3.82
N ASP A 126 9.65 -14.02 -4.89
CA ASP A 126 9.41 -15.21 -5.71
C ASP A 126 9.58 -16.51 -4.90
N GLN A 127 10.62 -16.56 -4.06
CA GLN A 127 10.87 -17.70 -3.16
C GLN A 127 9.81 -17.82 -2.06
N ALA A 128 9.38 -16.69 -1.47
CA ALA A 128 8.34 -16.67 -0.45
C ALA A 128 7.00 -17.17 -1.00
N ALA A 129 6.57 -16.66 -2.17
CA ALA A 129 5.34 -17.10 -2.83
C ALA A 129 5.37 -18.61 -3.15
N LEU A 130 6.52 -19.13 -3.60
CA LEU A 130 6.69 -20.57 -3.82
C LEU A 130 6.61 -21.37 -2.51
N ALA A 131 7.23 -20.88 -1.44
CA ALA A 131 7.22 -21.53 -0.14
C ALA A 131 5.80 -21.59 0.46
N PHE A 132 5.03 -20.49 0.40
CA PHE A 132 3.62 -20.47 0.83
C PHE A 132 2.79 -21.50 0.07
N LYS A 133 2.96 -21.58 -1.25
CA LYS A 133 2.30 -22.59 -2.08
C LYS A 133 2.66 -24.02 -1.66
N GLN A 134 3.92 -24.30 -1.36
CA GLN A 134 4.38 -25.63 -0.90
C GLN A 134 3.80 -26.00 0.47
N LEU A 135 3.70 -25.02 1.37
CA LEU A 135 3.13 -25.18 2.70
C LEU A 135 1.59 -25.18 2.72
N ARG A 136 0.95 -25.00 1.54
CA ARG A 136 -0.51 -24.86 1.41
C ARG A 136 -1.08 -23.74 2.28
N ILE A 137 -0.30 -22.67 2.43
CA ILE A 137 -0.78 -21.42 3.02
C ILE A 137 -1.48 -20.69 1.89
N GLU A 138 -2.80 -20.58 1.99
CA GLU A 138 -3.63 -19.92 1.00
C GLU A 138 -3.55 -18.39 1.19
N THR A 139 -4.16 -17.65 0.27
CA THR A 139 -4.36 -16.22 0.47
C THR A 139 -5.73 -16.00 1.07
N GLU A 140 -5.82 -15.07 2.02
CA GLU A 140 -7.09 -14.62 2.55
C GLU A 140 -7.90 -13.92 1.43
N GLU A 141 -9.06 -14.48 1.10
CA GLU A 141 -10.02 -13.89 0.16
C GLU A 141 -11.31 -13.51 0.89
N LEU A 142 -11.87 -12.34 0.53
CA LEU A 142 -13.15 -11.89 1.04
C LEU A 142 -14.26 -12.41 0.13
N GLU A 143 -15.33 -12.96 0.70
CA GLU A 143 -16.50 -13.35 -0.10
C GLU A 143 -17.20 -12.10 -0.66
N PRO A 144 -17.96 -12.23 -1.77
CA PRO A 144 -18.73 -11.11 -2.31
C PRO A 144 -19.67 -10.48 -1.27
N GLY A 145 -19.56 -9.17 -1.08
CA GLY A 145 -20.33 -8.43 -0.08
C GLY A 145 -19.71 -8.38 1.31
N GLU A 146 -18.60 -9.09 1.54
CA GLU A 146 -17.78 -8.94 2.73
C GLU A 146 -16.78 -7.80 2.57
N CYS A 147 -16.48 -7.15 3.68
CA CYS A 147 -15.42 -6.20 3.81
C CYS A 147 -14.66 -6.50 5.10
N GLU A 148 -13.40 -6.10 5.12
CA GLU A 148 -12.57 -6.20 6.29
C GLU A 148 -12.34 -4.82 6.89
N PHE A 149 -12.51 -4.72 8.20
CA PHE A 149 -12.19 -3.52 8.96
C PHE A 149 -11.00 -3.78 9.87
N GLY A 150 -9.87 -3.15 9.55
CA GLY A 150 -8.63 -3.25 10.31
C GLY A 150 -8.55 -2.17 11.39
N ILE A 151 -8.26 -2.56 12.63
CA ILE A 151 -8.12 -1.64 13.76
C ILE A 151 -6.74 -1.84 14.37
N LEU A 152 -5.88 -0.83 14.25
CA LEU A 152 -4.60 -0.78 14.93
C LEU A 152 -4.77 -0.05 16.27
N ILE A 153 -4.60 -0.77 17.38
CA ILE A 153 -4.66 -0.22 18.73
C ILE A 153 -3.25 0.13 19.20
N PRO A 154 -2.93 1.41 19.43
CA PRO A 154 -1.62 1.80 19.95
C PRO A 154 -1.33 1.16 21.32
N ARG A 155 -0.11 0.63 21.53
CA ARG A 155 0.25 -0.08 22.77
C ARG A 155 0.20 0.81 24.01
N ASP A 156 0.47 2.10 23.83
CA ASP A 156 0.38 3.15 24.84
C ASP A 156 -1.06 3.46 25.24
N ALA A 157 -2.05 3.29 24.35
CA ALA A 157 -3.45 3.44 24.69
C ALA A 157 -3.91 2.38 25.71
N VAL A 158 -3.35 1.16 25.64
CA VAL A 158 -3.77 0.02 26.49
C VAL A 158 -2.78 -0.37 27.59
N ASP A 159 -1.66 0.35 27.76
CA ASP A 159 -0.57 0.01 28.70
C ASP A 159 -0.07 -1.45 28.60
N ASN A 160 -0.21 -2.10 27.42
CA ASN A 160 -0.01 -3.54 27.24
C ASN A 160 -0.80 -4.43 28.23
N LYS A 161 -1.95 -3.97 28.74
CA LYS A 161 -2.81 -4.74 29.66
C LYS A 161 -3.98 -5.36 28.92
N PHE A 162 -4.18 -6.67 29.11
CA PHE A 162 -5.26 -7.41 28.46
C PHE A 162 -6.65 -6.85 28.81
N GLY A 163 -6.88 -6.44 30.07
CA GLY A 163 -8.16 -5.83 30.47
C GLY A 163 -8.50 -4.58 29.66
N ARG A 164 -7.55 -3.66 29.51
CA ARG A 164 -7.76 -2.44 28.70
C ARG A 164 -7.96 -2.74 27.22
N PHE A 165 -7.23 -3.71 26.70
CA PHE A 165 -7.44 -4.17 25.34
C PHE A 165 -8.86 -4.69 25.15
N SER A 166 -9.37 -5.49 26.09
CA SER A 166 -10.77 -5.96 26.09
C SER A 166 -11.77 -4.82 26.11
N ASP A 167 -11.54 -3.79 26.94
CA ASP A 167 -12.41 -2.61 27.02
C ASP A 167 -12.51 -1.90 25.66
N GLU A 168 -11.39 -1.75 24.94
CA GLU A 168 -11.38 -1.20 23.58
C GLU A 168 -12.20 -2.08 22.60
N LEU A 169 -12.14 -3.41 22.72
CA LEU A 169 -12.91 -4.30 21.85
C LEU A 169 -14.40 -4.18 22.07
N GLU A 170 -14.83 -3.99 23.33
CA GLU A 170 -16.22 -3.76 23.67
C GLU A 170 -16.73 -2.46 23.05
N GLU A 171 -15.93 -1.39 23.09
CA GLU A 171 -16.26 -0.11 22.45
C GLU A 171 -16.38 -0.26 20.92
N PHE A 172 -15.43 -0.94 20.27
CA PHE A 172 -15.53 -1.20 18.82
C PHE A 172 -16.76 -2.03 18.46
N ASN A 173 -17.08 -3.05 19.25
CA ASN A 173 -18.28 -3.85 19.05
C ASN A 173 -19.56 -3.01 19.22
N PHE A 174 -19.59 -2.07 20.16
CA PHE A 174 -20.69 -1.12 20.32
C PHE A 174 -20.83 -0.19 19.11
N ILE A 175 -19.74 0.44 18.67
CA ILE A 175 -19.72 1.34 17.51
C ILE A 175 -20.17 0.62 16.25
N LEU A 176 -19.51 -0.49 15.91
CA LEU A 176 -19.81 -1.25 14.70
C LEU A 176 -21.22 -1.86 14.75
N GLY A 177 -21.68 -2.30 15.92
CA GLY A 177 -23.04 -2.78 16.11
C GLY A 177 -24.08 -1.70 15.82
N THR A 178 -23.81 -0.45 16.22
CA THR A 178 -24.67 0.71 15.94
C THR A 178 -24.73 1.01 14.45
N PHE A 179 -23.58 1.01 13.76
CA PHE A 179 -23.56 1.18 12.30
C PHE A 179 -24.28 0.05 11.58
N SER A 180 -24.10 -1.19 12.04
CA SER A 180 -24.83 -2.33 11.51
C SER A 180 -26.34 -2.16 11.64
N GLU A 181 -26.82 -1.76 12.82
CA GLU A 181 -28.25 -1.54 13.08
C GLU A 181 -28.84 -0.46 12.15
N ILE A 182 -28.13 0.64 11.97
CA ILE A 182 -28.55 1.73 11.08
C ILE A 182 -28.65 1.26 9.62
N VAL A 183 -27.69 0.47 9.17
CA VAL A 183 -27.56 0.09 7.75
C VAL A 183 -28.44 -1.11 7.39
N LEU A 184 -28.48 -2.13 8.26
CA LEU A 184 -29.15 -3.40 8.01
C LEU A 184 -30.54 -3.49 8.66
N GLY A 185 -30.88 -2.56 9.56
CA GLY A 185 -32.12 -2.61 10.35
C GLY A 185 -32.07 -3.59 11.53
N SER A 186 -30.93 -4.24 11.75
CA SER A 186 -30.66 -5.12 12.87
C SER A 186 -29.18 -5.10 13.23
N LYS A 187 -28.87 -5.40 14.50
CA LYS A 187 -27.50 -5.56 14.96
C LYS A 187 -26.95 -6.89 14.41
N ALA A 188 -25.92 -6.81 13.57
CA ALA A 188 -25.20 -8.00 13.09
C ALA A 188 -24.14 -8.42 14.11
N ASP A 189 -23.85 -9.72 14.14
CA ASP A 189 -22.70 -10.25 14.86
C ASP A 189 -21.42 -9.89 14.10
N ILE A 190 -20.45 -9.32 14.82
CA ILE A 190 -19.16 -8.91 14.27
C ILE A 190 -18.15 -10.00 14.60
N GLU A 191 -17.65 -10.66 13.56
CA GLU A 191 -16.70 -11.77 13.70
C GLU A 191 -15.26 -11.25 13.66
N ILE A 192 -14.44 -11.67 14.63
CA ILE A 192 -12.98 -11.47 14.56
C ILE A 192 -12.43 -12.45 13.53
N ARG A 193 -11.84 -11.91 12.46
CA ARG A 193 -11.27 -12.69 11.37
C ARG A 193 -9.81 -13.03 11.64
N THR A 194 -9.02 -12.03 12.02
CA THR A 194 -7.60 -12.19 12.35
C THR A 194 -7.23 -11.30 13.53
N LEU A 195 -6.38 -11.84 14.42
CA LEU A 195 -5.72 -11.10 15.50
C LEU A 195 -4.21 -11.18 15.31
N SER A 196 -3.53 -10.03 15.22
CA SER A 196 -2.07 -9.96 15.29
C SER A 196 -1.63 -9.79 16.73
N SER A 197 -0.60 -10.53 17.14
CA SER A 197 0.01 -10.40 18.47
C SER A 197 1.23 -9.47 18.48
N SER A 198 1.89 -9.32 17.34
CA SER A 198 3.08 -8.46 17.18
C SER A 198 2.73 -6.98 17.26
N GLU A 199 1.60 -6.61 16.67
CA GLU A 199 0.97 -5.30 16.69
C GLU A 199 -0.45 -5.57 17.17
N LEU A 200 -1.00 -4.76 18.10
CA LEU A 200 -2.36 -4.97 18.61
C LEU A 200 -3.38 -4.59 17.53
N LEU A 201 -3.41 -5.40 16.48
CA LEU A 201 -4.12 -5.18 15.24
C LEU A 201 -5.15 -6.28 15.08
N ILE A 202 -6.38 -5.86 14.81
CA ILE A 202 -7.53 -6.75 14.69
C ILE A 202 -8.18 -6.49 13.36
N PHE A 203 -8.56 -7.58 12.69
CA PHE A 203 -9.37 -7.52 11.49
C PHE A 203 -10.74 -8.10 11.79
N LEU A 204 -11.75 -7.27 11.59
CA LEU A 204 -13.14 -7.62 11.81
C LEU A 204 -13.80 -7.82 10.46
N LYS A 205 -14.58 -8.89 10.36
CA LYS A 205 -15.42 -9.16 9.20
C LYS A 205 -16.71 -8.36 9.35
N ILE A 206 -16.98 -7.47 8.39
CA ILE A 206 -18.20 -6.66 8.33
C ILE A 206 -18.80 -6.71 6.92
N SER A 207 -20.08 -6.36 6.78
CA SER A 207 -20.66 -6.22 5.44
C SER A 207 -20.13 -4.97 4.73
N SER A 208 -20.03 -5.03 3.41
CA SER A 208 -19.58 -3.90 2.57
C SER A 208 -20.43 -2.62 2.78
N HIS A 209 -21.74 -2.78 2.99
CA HIS A 209 -22.65 -1.66 3.27
C HIS A 209 -22.28 -0.94 4.57
N VAL A 210 -21.98 -1.70 5.63
CA VAL A 210 -21.56 -1.15 6.93
C VAL A 210 -20.21 -0.46 6.80
N ALA A 211 -19.26 -1.07 6.09
CA ALA A 211 -17.94 -0.49 5.85
C ALA A 211 -18.02 0.88 5.15
N VAL A 212 -18.83 0.98 4.08
CA VAL A 212 -19.03 2.25 3.35
C VAL A 212 -19.61 3.34 4.25
N CYS A 213 -20.59 3.01 5.09
CA CYS A 213 -21.17 3.97 6.02
C CYS A 213 -20.18 4.41 7.10
N LEU A 214 -19.38 3.48 7.64
CA LEU A 214 -18.35 3.77 8.63
C LEU A 214 -17.29 4.71 8.03
N ALA A 215 -16.81 4.42 6.83
CA ALA A 215 -15.86 5.27 6.12
C ALA A 215 -16.37 6.69 5.89
N ALA A 216 -17.59 6.81 5.40
CA ALA A 216 -18.22 8.12 5.19
C ALA A 216 -18.35 8.91 6.51
N ALA A 217 -18.53 8.23 7.64
CA ALA A 217 -18.55 8.86 8.96
C ALA A 217 -17.15 9.32 9.38
N VAL A 218 -16.13 8.46 9.27
CA VAL A 218 -14.73 8.77 9.60
C VAL A 218 -14.21 9.94 8.77
N GLU A 219 -14.47 9.96 7.46
CA GLU A 219 -14.07 11.07 6.58
C GLU A 219 -14.67 12.41 7.03
N ARG A 220 -15.93 12.41 7.47
CA ARG A 220 -16.60 13.62 7.97
C ARG A 220 -16.04 14.11 9.30
N VAL A 221 -15.67 13.18 10.19
CA VAL A 221 -15.04 13.51 11.48
C VAL A 221 -13.62 14.06 11.29
N ARG A 222 -12.90 13.61 10.25
CA ARG A 222 -11.55 14.09 9.92
C ARG A 222 -11.52 15.45 9.22
N ALA A 223 -12.61 15.84 8.55
CA ALA A 223 -12.69 17.07 7.77
C ALA A 223 -12.89 18.43 8.51
N PRO A 224 -13.07 18.58 9.84
CA PRO A 224 -13.56 19.84 10.40
C PRO A 224 -12.52 20.98 10.55
N ASP A 225 -11.21 20.76 10.34
CA ASP A 225 -10.21 21.76 10.80
C ASP A 225 -9.28 22.37 9.72
N GLN A 226 -9.58 22.22 8.42
CA GLN A 226 -8.80 22.88 7.36
C GLN A 226 -9.46 24.14 6.77
N SER A 227 -10.67 24.51 7.19
CA SER A 227 -11.33 25.74 6.73
C SER A 227 -11.04 26.95 7.62
N GLY A 228 -9.76 27.17 7.95
CA GLY A 228 -9.25 28.39 8.57
C GLY A 228 -9.28 29.60 7.63
N HIS A 229 -10.42 29.89 7.01
CA HIS A 229 -10.67 31.13 6.26
C HIS A 229 -12.01 31.76 6.66
N HIS A 230 -11.91 32.97 7.20
CA HIS A 230 -13.00 33.88 7.52
C HIS A 230 -14.02 34.00 6.37
N SER A 231 -15.21 33.45 6.54
CA SER A 231 -16.37 33.87 5.75
C SER A 231 -17.66 33.59 6.50
N GLY A 232 -18.36 34.67 6.89
CA GLY A 232 -19.65 34.65 7.57
C GLY A 232 -20.82 34.23 6.69
N ALA A 233 -20.73 33.07 6.03
CA ALA A 233 -21.81 32.53 5.21
C ALA A 233 -22.46 31.30 5.87
N LYS A 234 -23.74 31.44 6.22
CA LYS A 234 -24.61 30.34 6.68
C LYS A 234 -24.58 29.20 5.65
N ARG A 235 -24.17 28.00 6.07
CA ARG A 235 -24.26 26.78 5.25
C ARG A 235 -25.74 26.48 4.93
N PRO A 236 -26.10 26.19 3.66
CA PRO A 236 -27.43 25.73 3.29
C PRO A 236 -27.65 24.25 3.66
N PRO A 237 -28.92 23.78 3.72
CA PRO A 237 -29.25 22.42 4.11
C PRO A 237 -28.79 21.39 3.08
N PHE A 238 -28.29 20.26 3.60
CA PHE A 238 -27.83 19.10 2.84
C PHE A 238 -28.95 18.51 1.97
N ARG A 239 -28.75 18.45 0.65
CA ARG A 239 -29.49 17.55 -0.25
C ARG A 239 -28.55 16.42 -0.69
N SER A 240 -28.79 15.23 -0.18
CA SER A 240 -28.14 13.98 -0.61
C SER A 240 -28.58 13.64 -2.04
N LYS A 241 -27.63 13.58 -2.98
CA LYS A 241 -27.76 12.78 -4.21
C LYS A 241 -27.02 11.47 -3.94
N ALA A 242 -27.74 10.37 -3.97
CA ALA A 242 -27.16 9.03 -3.88
C ALA A 242 -26.15 8.82 -5.01
N ALA A 243 -24.89 8.62 -4.65
CA ALA A 243 -23.86 8.16 -5.57
C ALA A 243 -24.03 6.65 -5.74
N THR A 244 -24.21 6.21 -6.98
CA THR A 244 -24.05 4.81 -7.37
C THR A 244 -22.60 4.39 -7.11
N VAL A 245 -22.42 3.45 -6.18
CA VAL A 245 -21.12 2.85 -5.88
C VAL A 245 -20.80 1.83 -6.98
N PRO A 246 -19.66 1.94 -7.69
CA PRO A 246 -19.22 0.92 -8.64
C PRO A 246 -18.77 -0.35 -7.90
N ASP A 247 -19.01 -1.49 -8.53
CA ASP A 247 -18.83 -2.88 -8.07
C ASP A 247 -17.34 -3.30 -7.95
N LYS A 248 -16.50 -2.47 -7.32
CA LYS A 248 -15.11 -2.79 -7.00
C LYS A 248 -14.88 -2.60 -5.52
N ALA A 249 -14.43 -3.68 -4.86
CA ALA A 249 -14.16 -3.76 -3.44
C ALA A 249 -13.37 -2.55 -2.93
N ALA A 250 -14.05 -1.65 -2.21
CA ALA A 250 -13.40 -0.60 -1.45
C ALA A 250 -12.77 -1.26 -0.21
N THR A 251 -11.44 -1.34 -0.19
CA THR A 251 -10.70 -1.62 1.04
C THR A 251 -10.60 -0.30 1.80
N LEU A 252 -11.30 -0.19 2.91
CA LEU A 252 -11.25 0.98 3.77
C LEU A 252 -10.25 0.74 4.89
N VAL A 253 -9.39 1.74 5.10
CA VAL A 253 -8.41 1.82 6.17
C VAL A 253 -9.07 2.35 7.42
#